data_AF-A0A366LDZ4-F1
#
_entry.id   AF-A0A366LDZ4-F1
#
_cell.length_a   1.000
_cell.length_b   1.000
_cell.length_c   1.000
_cell.angle_alpha   90.00
_cell.angle_beta   90.00
_cell.angle_gamma   90.00
#
_symmetry.space_group_name_H-M   'P 1'
#
loop_
_entity.id
_entity.type
_entity.pdbx_description
1 polymer ?
#
loop_
_entity_poly.entity_id
_entity_poly.type
_entity_poly.pdbx_seq_one_letter_code
_entity_poly.pdbx_strand_id
1 'polypeptide(L)' 'MVIVIDFAGRPIRVRDLEAAIKEANIFRRRYDEDPRFAALDKRLRAYWEDFYQKLIALT' A
#
# COMPACT_ATOMS: atom_id res chain seq x y z
N MET A 1 -1.99 -14.95 -9.82
CA MET A 1 -3.01 -13.88 -9.70
C MET A 1 -3.80 -14.10 -8.41
N VAL A 2 -3.87 -13.10 -7.56
CA VAL A 2 -4.55 -13.14 -6.25
C VAL A 2 -5.43 -11.91 -6.06
N ILE A 3 -6.39 -11.98 -5.14
CA ILE A 3 -7.23 -10.84 -4.75
C ILE A 3 -6.86 -10.44 -3.33
N VAL A 4 -6.58 -9.16 -3.14
CA VAL A 4 -6.34 -8.55 -1.82
C VAL A 4 -7.41 -7.49 -1.59
N ILE A 5 -7.99 -7.47 -0.38
CA ILE A 5 -8.94 -6.44 0.02
C ILE A 5 -8.15 -5.24 0.56
N ASP A 6 -8.31 -4.08 -0.08
CA ASP A 6 -7.66 -2.84 0.33
C ASP A 6 -8.21 -2.32 1.67
N PHE A 7 -7.58 -1.25 2.19
CA PHE A 7 -7.99 -0.63 3.45
C PHE A 7 -9.44 -0.11 3.45
N ALA A 8 -10.02 0.16 2.27
CA ALA A 8 -11.39 0.63 2.10
C ALA A 8 -12.40 -0.52 1.81
N GLY A 9 -11.97 -1.78 1.93
CA GLY A 9 -12.83 -2.94 1.67
C GLY A 9 -12.98 -3.29 0.19
N ARG A 10 -12.20 -2.70 -0.71
CA ARG A 10 -12.31 -2.92 -2.15
C ARG A 10 -11.35 -4.01 -2.62
N PRO A 11 -11.80 -4.91 -3.51
CA PRO A 11 -10.92 -5.95 -4.05
C PRO A 11 -9.94 -5.38 -5.08
N ILE A 12 -8.65 -5.66 -4.88
CA ILE A 12 -7.57 -5.36 -5.82
C ILE A 12 -7.07 -6.68 -6.40
N ARG A 13 -7.09 -6.77 -7.74
CA ARG A 13 -6.56 -7.93 -8.47
C ARG A 13 -5.06 -7.74 -8.70
N VAL A 14 -4.26 -8.55 -8.02
CA VAL A 14 -2.79 -8.55 -8.12
C VAL A 14 -2.36 -9.63 -9.11
N ARG A 15 -1.74 -9.23 -10.22
CA ARG A 15 -1.29 -10.15 -11.28
C ARG A 15 0.13 -10.65 -11.04
N ASP A 16 0.98 -9.78 -10.52
CA ASP A 16 2.37 -10.03 -10.17
C ASP A 16 2.57 -9.64 -8.69
N LEU A 17 2.83 -10.64 -7.84
CA LEU A 17 2.92 -10.44 -6.40
C LEU A 17 4.23 -9.75 -6.01
N GLU A 18 5.35 -10.13 -6.63
CA GLU A 18 6.66 -9.54 -6.34
C GLU A 18 6.70 -8.06 -6.72
N ALA A 19 6.18 -7.72 -7.89
CA ALA A 19 6.07 -6.33 -8.34
C ALA A 19 5.19 -5.50 -7.38
N ALA A 20 4.04 -6.05 -6.96
CA ALA A 20 3.14 -5.37 -6.04
C ALA A 20 3.77 -5.15 -4.66
N ILE A 21 4.49 -6.14 -4.12
CA ILE A 21 5.23 -6.00 -2.86
C ILE A 21 6.27 -4.88 -2.97
N LYS A 22 7.02 -4.84 -4.07
CA LYS A 22 8.04 -3.82 -4.32
C LYS A 22 7.43 -2.42 -4.36
N GLU A 23 6.33 -2.24 -5.09
CA GLU A 23 5.63 -0.96 -5.16
C GLU A 23 5.08 -0.51 -3.80
N ALA A 24 4.36 -1.38 -3.10
CA ALA A 24 3.79 -1.05 -1.78
C ALA A 24 4.88 -0.69 -0.76
N ASN A 25 6.04 -1.36 -0.82
CA ASN A 25 7.19 -1.05 0.03
C ASN A 25 7.80 0.34 -0.23
N ILE A 26 7.73 0.83 -1.47
CA ILE A 26 8.18 2.18 -1.83
C ILE A 26 7.16 3.21 -1.34
N PHE A 27 5.88 3.03 -1.67
CA PHE A 27 4.86 4.03 -1.37
C PHE A 27 4.55 4.19 0.12
N ARG A 28 4.65 3.13 0.92
CA ARG A 28 4.47 3.23 2.39
C ARG A 28 5.50 4.14 3.07
N ARG A 29 6.64 4.41 2.41
CA ARG A 29 7.70 5.29 2.93
C ARG A 29 7.65 6.70 2.35
N ARG A 30 6.85 6.93 1.32
CA ARG A 30 6.71 8.25 0.69
C ARG A 30 6.02 9.23 1.64
N TYR A 31 6.43 10.48 1.57
CA TYR A 31 5.81 11.63 2.20
C TYR A 31 6.22 12.89 1.41
N ASP A 32 5.45 13.96 1.56
CA ASP A 32 5.77 15.28 1.03
C ASP A 32 6.40 16.15 2.12
N GLU A 33 7.39 16.97 1.75
CA GLU A 33 8.07 17.87 2.69
C GLU A 33 7.19 19.06 3.11
N ASP A 34 6.17 19.37 2.30
CA ASP A 34 5.23 20.44 2.57
C ASP A 34 4.21 20.00 3.65
N PRO A 35 4.20 20.65 4.83
CA PRO A 35 3.34 20.26 5.95
C PRO A 35 1.84 20.26 5.63
N ARG A 36 1.41 20.98 4.59
CA ARG A 36 0.01 21.00 4.15
C ARG A 36 -0.50 19.61 3.73
N PHE A 37 0.41 18.72 3.33
CA PHE A 37 0.08 17.35 2.95
C PHE A 37 0.25 16.33 4.07
N ALA A 38 0.72 16.71 5.27
CA ALA A 38 1.02 15.77 6.36
C ALA A 38 -0.18 14.87 6.73
N ALA A 39 -1.41 15.40 6.69
CA ALA A 39 -2.61 14.62 6.95
C ALA A 39 -2.90 13.59 5.86
N LEU A 40 -2.63 13.93 4.59
CA LEU A 40 -2.75 13.02 3.46
C LEU A 40 -1.66 11.95 3.51
N ASP A 41 -0.42 12.35 3.77
CA ASP A 41 0.72 11.44 3.90
C ASP A 41 0.49 10.38 4.97
N LYS A 42 -0.04 10.80 6.13
CA LYS A 42 -0.40 9.86 7.21
C LYS A 42 -1.40 8.81 6.73
N ARG A 43 -2.41 9.22 5.96
CA ARG A 43 -3.44 8.32 5.43
C ARG A 43 -2.87 7.39 4.35
N LEU A 44 -2.08 7.91 3.43
CA LEU A 44 -1.45 7.12 2.36
C LEU A 44 -0.45 6.11 2.94
N ARG A 45 0.36 6.53 3.92
CA ARG A 45 1.29 5.62 4.62
C ARG A 45 0.55 4.47 5.29
N ALA A 46 -0.54 4.76 6.02
CA ALA A 46 -1.35 3.72 6.65
C ALA A 46 -1.97 2.77 5.62
N TYR A 47 -2.51 3.30 4.52
CA TYR A 47 -3.04 2.51 3.42
C TYR A 47 -1.99 1.57 2.82
N TRP A 48 -0.82 2.10 2.47
CA TRP A 48 0.24 1.32 1.81
C TRP A 48 0.93 0.34 2.75
N GLU A 49 1.03 0.66 4.04
CA GLU A 49 1.53 -0.28 5.05
C GLU A 49 0.59 -1.47 5.19
N ASP A 50 -0.71 -1.24 5.38
CA ASP A 50 -1.72 -2.30 5.44
C ASP A 50 -1.70 -3.18 4.17
N PHE A 51 -1.66 -2.55 2.99
CA PHE A 51 -1.60 -3.27 1.74
C PHE A 51 -0.32 -4.10 1.60
N TYR A 52 0.84 -3.53 1.97
CA TYR A 52 2.13 -4.24 1.97
C TYR A 52 2.10 -5.47 2.88
N GLN A 53 1.60 -5.35 4.11
CA GLN A 53 1.52 -6.49 5.04
C GLN A 53 0.62 -7.61 4.50
N LYS A 54 -0.51 -7.25 3.88
CA LYS A 54 -1.40 -8.23 3.22
C LYS A 54 -0.72 -8.94 2.05
N LEU A 55 0.12 -8.25 1.28
CA LEU A 55 0.87 -8.86 0.19
C LEU A 55 1.98 -9.78 0.70
N ILE A 56 2.71 -9.39 1.75
CA ILE A 56 3.74 -10.22 2.39
C ILE A 56 3.15 -11.50 2.99
N ALA A 57 1.93 -11.46 3.52
CA ALA A 57 1.26 -12.66 4.02
C ALA A 57 0.92 -13.71 2.94
N LEU A 58 1.14 -13.38 1.66
CA LEU A 58 0.91 -14.29 0.52
C LEU A 58 2.20 -14.91 -0.05
N THR A 59 3.38 -14.56 0.50
CA THR A 59 4.66 -15.19 0.14
C THR A 59 4.94 -16.39 1.04
#